data_AF-G3J1C9-F1
#
_entry.id   AF-G3J1C9-F1
#
_cell.length_a   1.000
_cell.length_b   1.000
_cell.length_c   1.000
_cell.angle_alpha   90.00
_cell.angle_beta   90.00
_cell.angle_gamma   90.00
#
_symmetry.space_group_name_H-M   'P 1'
#
loop_
_entity.id
_entity.type
_entity.pdbx_description
1 polymer ?
#
loop_
_entity_poly.entity_id
_entity_poly.type
_entity_poly.pdbx_seq_one_letter_code
_entity_poly.pdbx_strand_id
1 'polypeptide(L)'
;MKRNYQTDTSYTINDHDLIRQIAFHEAGHAAAIYLYNKQKQLPPVYFQITIKALDCQKDSSLDSRLAYDHFAAVVEGGRLIQSLPVALIESTHYFSAAEQDAYQTAFEADMINLLAGPLAEAKHVALRDDEQFNARLVNIDALHYYGGTSDLEKVYEYLDIFIAARSRHEEKLVELFNKAFQFISSATHWQAIGRLADYILSNKENIISCEEAIVVLDESGTPRTKC
;
A
#
# COMPACT_ATOMS: atom_id res chain seq x y z
N MET A 1 -5.45 11.84 -44.98
CA MET A 1 -4.79 12.90 -44.19
C MET A 1 -3.83 12.20 -43.22
N LYS A 2 -2.53 12.17 -43.53
CA LYS A 2 -1.51 11.49 -42.72
C LYS A 2 -1.04 12.44 -41.61
N ARG A 3 -1.21 12.05 -40.35
CA ARG A 3 -0.59 12.72 -39.20
C ARG A 3 0.66 11.95 -38.81
N ASN A 4 1.82 12.52 -39.10
CA ASN A 4 3.09 12.12 -38.52
C ASN A 4 3.08 12.54 -37.05
N TYR A 5 3.10 11.59 -36.13
CA TYR A 5 3.67 11.82 -34.81
C TYR A 5 5.02 11.12 -34.80
N GLN A 6 6.07 11.92 -34.83
CA GLN A 6 7.39 11.48 -34.37
C GLN A 6 7.21 11.03 -32.92
N THR A 7 7.24 9.72 -32.72
CA THR A 7 7.41 9.10 -31.41
C THR A 7 8.88 9.26 -31.02
N ASP A 8 9.19 10.40 -30.42
CA ASP A 8 10.43 10.62 -29.66
C ASP A 8 10.06 11.40 -28.40
N THR A 9 9.43 10.70 -27.47
CA THR A 9 9.44 11.07 -26.05
C THR A 9 9.63 9.79 -25.28
N SER A 10 10.89 9.41 -25.08
CA SER A 10 11.28 8.64 -23.90
C SER A 10 10.75 9.41 -22.70
N TYR A 11 9.64 8.96 -22.12
CA TYR A 11 9.19 9.39 -20.80
C TYR A 11 10.29 8.96 -19.82
N THR A 12 11.26 9.84 -19.57
CA THR A 12 12.06 9.80 -18.37
C THR A 12 11.09 10.04 -17.23
N ILE A 13 10.59 8.96 -16.61
CA ILE A 13 9.98 9.05 -15.29
C ILE A 13 11.03 9.77 -14.44
N ASN A 14 10.69 10.98 -14.01
CA ASN A 14 11.56 11.77 -13.15
C ASN A 14 11.73 10.97 -11.86
N ASP A 15 12.96 10.70 -11.43
CA ASP A 15 13.24 9.89 -10.23
C ASP A 15 12.44 10.41 -9.02
N HIS A 16 12.21 11.72 -8.93
CA HIS A 16 11.37 12.33 -7.91
C HIS A 16 9.90 11.89 -7.93
N ASP A 17 9.32 11.67 -9.10
CA ASP A 17 7.93 11.23 -9.22
C ASP A 17 7.78 9.78 -8.78
N LEU A 18 8.74 8.92 -9.16
CA LEU A 18 8.77 7.52 -8.71
C LEU A 18 8.96 7.43 -7.19
N ILE A 19 9.87 8.22 -6.63
CA ILE A 19 10.08 8.31 -5.18
C ILE A 19 8.80 8.70 -4.45
N ARG A 20 8.05 9.69 -4.98
CA ARG A 20 6.76 10.08 -4.39
C ARG A 20 5.72 8.97 -4.52
N GLN A 21 5.63 8.30 -5.68
CA GLN A 21 4.73 7.16 -5.87
C GLN A 21 4.98 6.06 -4.83
N ILE A 22 6.24 5.66 -4.65
CA ILE A 22 6.65 4.67 -3.63
C ILE A 22 6.25 5.15 -2.22
N ALA A 23 6.51 6.42 -1.87
CA ALA A 23 6.12 6.93 -0.55
C ALA A 23 4.60 6.89 -0.32
N PHE A 24 3.79 7.17 -1.34
CA PHE A 24 2.32 7.05 -1.25
C PHE A 24 1.87 5.59 -1.18
N HIS A 25 2.55 4.69 -1.89
CA HIS A 25 2.32 3.26 -1.83
C HIS A 25 2.50 2.73 -0.40
N GLU A 26 3.66 2.98 0.19
CA GLU A 26 3.97 2.52 1.55
C GLU A 26 3.11 3.20 2.61
N ALA A 27 2.84 4.50 2.47
CA ALA A 27 1.92 5.19 3.35
C ALA A 27 0.49 4.63 3.28
N GLY A 28 0.06 4.17 2.10
CA GLY A 28 -1.22 3.48 1.90
C GLY A 28 -1.33 2.20 2.71
N HIS A 29 -0.31 1.34 2.64
CA HIS A 29 -0.23 0.13 3.46
C HIS A 29 -0.25 0.44 4.96
N ALA A 30 0.66 1.29 5.43
CA ALA A 30 0.79 1.64 6.84
C ALA A 30 -0.50 2.26 7.40
N ALA A 31 -1.14 3.14 6.63
CA ALA A 31 -2.42 3.74 7.02
C ALA A 31 -3.52 2.70 7.13
N ALA A 32 -3.60 1.72 6.24
CA ALA A 32 -4.59 0.65 6.33
C ALA A 32 -4.31 -0.27 7.53
N ILE A 33 -3.07 -0.71 7.70
CA ILE A 33 -2.63 -1.54 8.84
C ILE A 33 -3.02 -0.91 10.18
N TYR A 34 -2.92 0.42 10.30
CA TYR A 34 -3.31 1.11 11.53
C TYR A 34 -4.79 1.51 11.55
N LEU A 35 -5.21 2.40 10.65
CA LEU A 35 -6.52 3.06 10.69
C LEU A 35 -7.67 2.12 10.30
N TYR A 36 -7.49 1.32 9.24
CA TYR A 36 -8.53 0.37 8.81
C TYR A 36 -8.74 -0.72 9.86
N ASN A 37 -7.65 -1.31 10.35
CA ASN A 37 -7.73 -2.33 11.40
C ASN A 37 -8.37 -1.78 12.69
N LYS A 38 -8.01 -0.56 13.11
CA LYS A 38 -8.63 0.14 14.25
C LYS A 38 -10.13 0.36 14.02
N GLN A 39 -10.54 0.77 12.82
CA GLN A 39 -11.97 0.93 12.47
C GLN A 39 -12.73 -0.41 12.55
N LYS A 40 -12.06 -1.51 12.21
CA LYS A 40 -12.60 -2.87 12.32
C LYS A 40 -12.49 -3.50 13.70
N GLN A 41 -11.97 -2.75 14.69
CA GLN A 41 -11.74 -3.23 16.06
C GLN A 41 -10.86 -4.48 16.10
N LEU A 42 -9.92 -4.59 15.15
CA LEU A 42 -8.98 -5.69 15.08
C LEU A 42 -7.81 -5.47 16.06
N PRO A 43 -7.14 -6.55 16.50
CA PRO A 43 -5.96 -6.43 17.35
C PRO A 43 -4.88 -5.56 16.70
N PRO A 44 -4.15 -4.75 17.48
CA PRO A 44 -3.03 -4.00 16.96
C PRO A 44 -1.92 -4.95 16.48
N VAL A 45 -1.29 -4.60 15.35
CA VAL A 45 -0.16 -5.33 14.78
C VAL A 45 1.02 -4.39 14.65
N TYR A 46 2.21 -4.93 14.88
CA TYR A 46 3.46 -4.19 14.71
C TYR A 46 3.86 -4.16 13.24
N PHE A 47 4.30 -3.00 12.76
CA PHE A 47 4.95 -2.82 11.47
C PHE A 47 6.04 -1.75 11.57
N GLN A 48 6.92 -1.67 10.57
CA GLN A 48 7.88 -0.57 10.42
C GLN A 48 8.03 -0.22 8.95
N ILE A 49 8.53 0.97 8.65
CA ILE A 49 8.83 1.39 7.27
C ILE A 49 10.34 1.49 7.15
N THR A 50 10.93 0.62 6.35
CA THR A 50 12.36 0.64 6.06
C THR A 50 12.60 1.44 4.80
N ILE A 51 13.44 2.48 4.89
CA ILE A 51 13.85 3.36 3.80
C ILE A 51 15.31 3.06 3.47
N LYS A 52 15.56 2.69 2.22
CA LYS A 52 16.90 2.57 1.64
C LYS A 52 17.11 3.78 0.74
N ALA A 53 17.65 4.85 1.31
CA ALA A 53 18.19 5.96 0.54
C ALA A 53 19.69 5.72 0.34
N LEU A 54 20.20 5.91 -0.89
CA LEU A 54 21.65 5.85 -1.11
C LEU A 54 22.26 7.08 -0.43
N ASP A 55 23.10 6.86 0.57
CA ASP A 55 24.01 7.87 1.07
C ASP A 55 24.68 8.53 -0.14
N CYS A 56 24.71 9.85 -0.18
CA CYS A 56 25.56 10.61 -1.10
C CYS A 56 27.04 10.36 -0.75
N GLN A 57 27.55 9.14 -0.96
CA GLN A 57 28.98 8.90 -1.07
C GLN A 57 29.43 9.52 -2.39
N LYS A 58 29.89 10.77 -2.26
CA LYS A 58 31.01 11.26 -3.05
C LYS A 58 32.13 10.24 -2.93
N ASP A 59 32.26 9.35 -3.90
CA ASP A 59 33.53 9.08 -4.57
C ASP A 59 33.37 7.95 -5.59
N SER A 60 34.15 8.11 -6.64
CA SER A 60 34.47 7.16 -7.71
C SER A 60 33.59 7.19 -8.97
N SER A 61 34.29 7.68 -9.99
CA SER A 61 34.08 7.68 -11.42
C SER A 61 33.84 6.30 -12.06
N LEU A 62 33.12 6.34 -13.19
CA LEU A 62 32.95 5.31 -14.23
C LEU A 62 32.06 4.09 -13.87
N ASP A 63 30.74 4.21 -14.11
CA ASP A 63 30.03 3.42 -15.14
C ASP A 63 28.53 3.77 -15.13
N SER A 64 28.12 4.64 -16.05
CA SER A 64 26.81 5.30 -16.12
C SER A 64 25.68 4.43 -16.70
N ARG A 65 25.59 3.14 -16.34
CA ARG A 65 24.57 2.22 -16.90
C ARG A 65 23.84 1.30 -15.92
N LEU A 66 23.97 1.50 -14.60
CA LEU A 66 23.23 0.74 -13.57
C LEU A 66 22.59 1.62 -12.49
N ALA A 67 22.27 2.89 -12.79
CA ALA A 67 21.67 3.83 -11.84
C ALA A 67 20.14 3.67 -11.73
N TYR A 68 19.66 2.49 -11.34
CA TYR A 68 18.22 2.24 -11.09
C TYR A 68 17.93 1.88 -9.62
N ASP A 69 18.85 2.17 -8.70
CA ASP A 69 18.72 1.85 -7.27
C ASP A 69 18.38 3.12 -6.46
N HIS A 70 17.38 3.87 -6.94
CA HIS A 70 17.01 5.18 -6.44
C HIS A 70 15.78 5.08 -5.52
N PHE A 71 16.03 5.02 -4.20
CA PHE A 71 15.04 5.01 -3.11
C PHE A 71 14.07 3.83 -3.12
N ALA A 72 14.19 2.97 -2.12
CA ALA A 72 13.18 1.97 -1.81
C ALA A 72 12.65 2.22 -0.40
N ALA A 73 11.35 2.41 -0.26
CA ALA A 73 10.66 2.31 1.02
C ALA A 73 9.82 1.05 1.01
N VAL A 74 9.75 0.32 2.12
CA VAL A 74 8.94 -0.88 2.26
C VAL A 74 8.36 -0.97 3.66
N VAL A 75 7.07 -1.23 3.78
CA VAL A 75 6.41 -1.61 5.04
C VAL A 75 6.71 -3.07 5.35
N GLU A 76 7.36 -3.31 6.48
CA GLU A 76 7.68 -4.64 7.00
C GLU A 76 6.76 -4.98 8.18
N GLY A 77 6.19 -6.19 8.19
CA GLY A 77 5.26 -6.65 9.23
C GLY A 77 3.80 -6.29 8.94
N GLY A 78 3.03 -5.98 9.98
CA GLY A 78 1.66 -5.48 9.86
C GLY A 78 0.60 -6.50 9.43
N ARG A 79 0.94 -7.79 9.41
CA ARG A 79 0.01 -8.87 9.03
C ARG A 79 -0.69 -9.44 10.26
N LEU A 80 -2.02 -9.47 10.25
CA LEU A 80 -2.82 -10.16 11.25
C LEU A 80 -2.66 -11.69 11.14
N ILE A 81 -2.55 -12.22 9.91
CA ILE A 81 -2.49 -13.67 9.66
C ILE A 81 -1.21 -14.32 10.15
N GLN A 82 -0.08 -13.61 10.25
CA GLN A 82 1.17 -14.17 10.79
C GLN A 82 1.06 -14.58 12.26
N SER A 83 0.08 -14.04 12.99
CA SER A 83 -0.23 -14.45 14.36
C SER A 83 -1.17 -15.67 14.45
N LEU A 84 -1.62 -16.20 13.30
CA LEU A 84 -2.67 -17.22 13.23
C LEU A 84 -2.11 -18.52 12.61
N PRO A 85 -2.21 -19.68 13.30
CA PRO A 85 -1.78 -20.95 12.73
C PRO A 85 -2.71 -21.35 11.56
N VAL A 86 -2.22 -21.20 10.32
CA VAL A 86 -2.95 -21.57 9.09
C VAL A 86 -3.46 -23.02 9.14
N ALA A 87 -2.68 -23.92 9.76
CA ALA A 87 -3.04 -25.33 9.95
C ALA A 87 -4.28 -25.56 10.82
N LEU A 88 -4.71 -24.59 11.65
CA LEU A 88 -5.92 -24.73 12.47
C LEU A 88 -7.20 -24.47 11.65
N ILE A 89 -7.13 -23.64 10.61
CA ILE A 89 -8.30 -23.20 9.82
C ILE A 89 -8.86 -24.35 8.97
N GLU A 90 -7.98 -25.21 8.45
CA GLU A 90 -8.38 -26.41 7.69
C GLU A 90 -9.14 -27.43 8.55
N SER A 91 -9.02 -27.33 9.88
CA SER A 91 -9.75 -28.15 10.84
C SER A 91 -11.02 -27.43 11.32
N THR A 92 -11.96 -27.23 10.40
CA THR A 92 -13.25 -26.52 10.58
C THR A 92 -14.13 -26.99 11.75
N HIS A 93 -13.73 -28.04 12.46
CA HIS A 93 -14.40 -28.58 13.64
C HIS A 93 -13.87 -28.07 14.99
N TYR A 94 -12.73 -27.36 15.04
CA TYR A 94 -12.16 -26.88 16.31
C TYR A 94 -12.65 -25.51 16.75
N PHE A 95 -13.11 -24.66 15.81
CA PHE A 95 -13.49 -23.29 16.11
C PHE A 95 -14.99 -23.11 16.27
N SER A 96 -15.37 -22.27 17.23
CA SER A 96 -16.70 -21.71 17.32
C SER A 96 -16.99 -20.80 16.11
N ALA A 97 -18.27 -20.55 15.83
CA ALA A 97 -18.68 -19.64 14.76
C ALA A 97 -18.12 -18.21 14.95
N ALA A 98 -17.96 -17.76 16.21
CA ALA A 98 -17.40 -16.45 16.52
C ALA A 98 -15.89 -16.38 16.22
N GLU A 99 -15.15 -17.44 16.49
CA GLU A 99 -13.73 -17.51 16.14
C GLU A 99 -13.56 -17.52 14.62
N GLN A 100 -14.34 -18.34 13.90
CA GLN A 100 -14.32 -18.36 12.43
C GLN A 100 -14.57 -16.97 11.81
N ASP A 101 -15.53 -16.21 12.36
CA ASP A 101 -15.83 -14.84 11.94
C ASP A 101 -14.66 -13.88 12.23
N ALA A 102 -14.01 -14.01 13.38
CA ALA A 102 -12.82 -13.23 13.72
C ALA A 102 -11.64 -13.53 12.77
N TYR A 103 -11.41 -14.82 12.46
CA TYR A 103 -10.41 -15.25 11.48
C TYR A 103 -10.71 -14.67 10.11
N GLN A 104 -11.94 -14.83 9.62
CA GLN A 104 -12.36 -14.27 8.34
C GLN A 104 -12.13 -12.76 8.28
N THR A 105 -12.52 -12.03 9.34
CA THR A 105 -12.36 -10.58 9.40
C THR A 105 -10.89 -10.18 9.34
N ALA A 106 -10.00 -10.91 10.03
CA ALA A 106 -8.56 -10.67 9.97
C ALA A 106 -7.97 -10.93 8.57
N PHE A 107 -8.41 -11.99 7.89
CA PHE A 107 -8.00 -12.30 6.52
C PHE A 107 -8.44 -11.23 5.53
N GLU A 108 -9.71 -10.84 5.60
CA GLU A 108 -10.24 -9.77 4.74
C GLU A 108 -9.53 -8.44 4.98
N ALA A 109 -9.21 -8.12 6.24
CA ALA A 109 -8.46 -6.93 6.58
C ALA A 109 -7.03 -6.95 6.02
N ASP A 110 -6.30 -8.05 6.14
CA ASP A 110 -4.95 -8.17 5.58
C ASP A 110 -4.95 -8.01 4.06
N MET A 111 -5.95 -8.55 3.35
CA MET A 111 -6.10 -8.35 1.90
C MET A 111 -6.45 -6.90 1.55
N ILE A 112 -7.26 -6.22 2.36
CA ILE A 112 -7.55 -4.80 2.15
C ILE A 112 -6.32 -3.93 2.42
N ASN A 113 -5.53 -4.28 3.45
CA ASN A 113 -4.27 -3.62 3.77
C ASN A 113 -3.25 -3.77 2.63
N LEU A 114 -3.23 -4.93 1.95
CA LEU A 114 -2.46 -5.14 0.71
C LEU A 114 -2.95 -4.22 -0.42
N LEU A 115 -4.25 -4.18 -0.69
CA LEU A 115 -4.78 -3.38 -1.80
C LEU A 115 -4.65 -1.87 -1.59
N ALA A 116 -4.52 -1.42 -0.34
CA ALA A 116 -4.43 0.00 -0.01
C ALA A 116 -3.19 0.69 -0.58
N GLY A 117 -2.03 0.01 -0.63
CA GLY A 117 -0.79 0.55 -1.19
C GLY A 117 -0.92 0.96 -2.66
N PRO A 118 -1.18 0.01 -3.58
CA PRO A 118 -1.31 0.32 -5.00
C PRO A 118 -2.48 1.26 -5.32
N LEU A 119 -3.56 1.24 -4.53
CA LEU A 119 -4.65 2.21 -4.67
C LEU A 119 -4.25 3.62 -4.25
N ALA A 120 -3.43 3.77 -3.20
CA ALA A 120 -2.91 5.06 -2.77
C ALA A 120 -1.95 5.65 -3.82
N GLU A 121 -1.08 4.81 -4.38
CA GLU A 121 -0.21 5.19 -5.49
C GLU A 121 -1.01 5.61 -6.73
N ALA A 122 -2.00 4.81 -7.15
CA ALA A 122 -2.88 5.13 -8.26
C ALA A 122 -3.62 6.45 -8.07
N LYS A 123 -4.12 6.71 -6.84
CA LYS A 123 -4.78 7.98 -6.52
C LYS A 123 -3.81 9.15 -6.56
N HIS A 124 -2.57 8.97 -6.09
CA HIS A 124 -1.55 10.01 -6.17
C HIS A 124 -1.25 10.38 -7.62
N VAL A 125 -1.06 9.38 -8.49
CA VAL A 125 -0.82 9.57 -9.93
C VAL A 125 -1.99 10.31 -10.58
N ALA A 126 -3.22 9.84 -10.37
CA ALA A 126 -4.40 10.48 -10.93
C ALA A 126 -4.51 11.95 -10.51
N LEU A 127 -4.31 12.28 -9.23
CA LEU A 127 -4.40 13.66 -8.75
C LEU A 127 -3.26 14.55 -9.26
N ARG A 128 -2.05 14.00 -9.43
CA ARG A 128 -0.91 14.73 -10.01
C ARG A 128 -1.19 15.12 -11.46
N ASP A 129 -1.83 14.22 -12.21
CA ASP A 129 -2.09 14.36 -13.64
C ASP A 129 -3.43 15.09 -13.94
N ASP A 130 -4.07 15.67 -12.90
CA ASP A 130 -5.38 16.33 -12.97
C ASP A 130 -6.51 15.39 -13.49
N GLU A 131 -6.36 14.09 -13.22
CA GLU A 131 -7.31 13.05 -13.56
C GLU A 131 -8.22 12.67 -12.37
N GLN A 132 -9.38 12.11 -12.69
CA GLN A 132 -10.31 11.61 -11.67
C GLN A 132 -9.92 10.21 -11.19
N PHE A 133 -9.70 10.07 -9.89
CA PHE A 133 -9.56 8.76 -9.25
C PHE A 133 -10.93 8.06 -9.20
N ASN A 134 -11.10 7.03 -10.05
CA ASN A 134 -12.38 6.34 -10.26
C ASN A 134 -12.16 4.83 -10.41
N ALA A 135 -12.94 4.02 -9.69
CA ALA A 135 -12.87 2.56 -9.70
C ALA A 135 -13.16 1.91 -11.08
N ARG A 136 -13.75 2.65 -12.03
CA ARG A 136 -13.90 2.19 -13.42
C ARG A 136 -12.61 2.31 -14.24
N LEU A 137 -11.75 3.26 -13.89
CA LEU A 137 -10.49 3.53 -14.57
C LEU A 137 -9.33 2.83 -13.85
N VAL A 138 -9.32 2.89 -12.53
CA VAL A 138 -8.43 2.13 -11.66
C VAL A 138 -9.20 0.88 -11.23
N ASN A 139 -9.19 -0.16 -12.06
CA ASN A 139 -9.74 -1.47 -11.70
C ASN A 139 -8.63 -2.36 -11.11
N ILE A 140 -8.97 -3.61 -10.74
CA ILE A 140 -8.00 -4.56 -10.16
C ILE A 140 -6.79 -4.75 -11.09
N ASP A 141 -7.00 -4.96 -12.39
CA ASP A 141 -5.92 -5.15 -13.37
C ASP A 141 -5.02 -3.92 -13.47
N ALA A 142 -5.57 -2.72 -13.30
CA ALA A 142 -4.82 -1.48 -13.34
C ALA A 142 -3.79 -1.37 -12.19
N LEU A 143 -4.01 -2.06 -11.06
CA LEU A 143 -3.09 -2.02 -9.92
C LEU A 143 -1.70 -2.57 -10.24
N HIS A 144 -1.55 -3.41 -11.27
CA HIS A 144 -0.25 -3.87 -11.75
C HIS A 144 0.65 -2.74 -12.24
N TYR A 145 0.08 -1.59 -12.63
CA TYR A 145 0.81 -0.41 -13.06
C TYR A 145 1.16 0.56 -11.90
N TYR A 146 0.76 0.24 -10.67
CA TYR A 146 0.94 1.08 -9.48
C TYR A 146 1.57 0.27 -8.34
N GLY A 147 2.65 -0.46 -8.62
CA GLY A 147 3.36 -1.29 -7.64
C GLY A 147 2.60 -2.54 -7.17
N GLY A 148 1.33 -2.72 -7.51
CA GLY A 148 0.45 -3.72 -6.88
C GLY A 148 0.63 -5.17 -7.30
N THR A 149 1.65 -5.52 -8.10
CA THR A 149 1.82 -6.89 -8.59
C THR A 149 2.09 -7.87 -7.44
N SER A 150 3.06 -7.58 -6.57
CA SER A 150 3.35 -8.44 -5.40
C SER A 150 2.21 -8.45 -4.39
N ASP A 151 1.49 -7.33 -4.24
CA ASP A 151 0.34 -7.27 -3.35
C ASP A 151 -0.79 -8.15 -3.84
N LEU A 152 -1.11 -8.09 -5.14
CA LEU A 152 -2.14 -8.92 -5.75
C LEU A 152 -1.77 -10.40 -5.69
N GLU A 153 -0.52 -10.76 -5.97
CA GLU A 153 -0.04 -12.14 -5.79
C GLU A 153 -0.30 -12.62 -4.36
N LYS A 154 0.02 -11.79 -3.36
CA LYS A 154 -0.24 -12.12 -1.95
C LYS A 154 -1.72 -12.21 -1.60
N VAL A 155 -2.56 -11.34 -2.17
CA VAL A 155 -4.02 -11.42 -2.02
C VAL A 155 -4.55 -12.74 -2.59
N TYR A 156 -4.08 -13.16 -3.77
CA TYR A 156 -4.47 -14.43 -4.35
C TYR A 156 -4.00 -15.63 -3.52
N GLU A 157 -2.79 -15.60 -2.95
CA GLU A 157 -2.36 -16.62 -2.00
C GLU A 157 -3.30 -16.73 -0.79
N TYR A 158 -3.77 -15.60 -0.25
CA TYR A 158 -4.74 -15.61 0.84
C TYR A 158 -6.11 -16.12 0.42
N LEU A 159 -6.56 -15.82 -0.80
CA LEU A 159 -7.82 -16.35 -1.34
C LEU A 159 -7.74 -17.87 -1.56
N ASP A 160 -6.61 -18.39 -2.03
CA ASP A 160 -6.38 -19.84 -2.19
C ASP A 160 -6.47 -20.58 -0.85
N ILE A 161 -5.95 -19.98 0.23
CA ILE A 161 -6.02 -20.54 1.58
C ILE A 161 -7.45 -20.45 2.14
N PHE A 162 -8.09 -19.29 2.00
CA PHE A 162 -9.34 -18.98 2.70
C PHE A 162 -10.60 -19.49 1.96
N ILE A 163 -10.55 -19.61 0.63
CA ILE A 163 -11.70 -19.95 -0.20
C ILE A 163 -11.35 -21.14 -1.10
N ALA A 164 -11.83 -22.33 -0.73
CA ALA A 164 -11.60 -23.54 -1.51
C ALA A 164 -12.16 -23.48 -2.95
N ALA A 165 -13.27 -22.76 -3.16
CA ALA A 165 -13.91 -22.64 -4.47
C ALA A 165 -13.34 -21.44 -5.25
N ARG A 166 -12.44 -21.71 -6.21
CA ARG A 166 -11.79 -20.67 -7.04
C ARG A 166 -12.77 -19.76 -7.80
N SER A 167 -13.96 -20.26 -8.14
CA SER A 167 -15.01 -19.45 -8.78
C SER A 167 -15.50 -18.28 -7.92
N ARG A 168 -15.27 -18.32 -6.60
CA ARG A 168 -15.64 -17.25 -5.66
C ARG A 168 -14.51 -16.26 -5.37
N HIS A 169 -13.31 -16.50 -5.90
CA HIS A 169 -12.15 -15.64 -5.68
C HIS A 169 -12.36 -14.27 -6.32
N GLU A 170 -12.80 -14.23 -7.58
CA GLU A 170 -13.04 -12.98 -8.29
C GLU A 170 -14.12 -12.13 -7.59
N GLU A 171 -15.23 -12.76 -7.18
CA GLU A 171 -16.30 -12.08 -6.45
C GLU A 171 -15.78 -11.48 -5.13
N LYS A 172 -15.01 -12.26 -4.36
CA LYS A 172 -14.43 -11.79 -3.10
C LYS A 172 -13.38 -10.70 -3.35
N LEU A 173 -12.54 -10.83 -4.36
CA LEU A 173 -11.54 -9.83 -4.69
C LEU A 173 -12.18 -8.50 -5.06
N VAL A 174 -13.26 -8.51 -5.85
CA VAL A 174 -14.04 -7.30 -6.18
C VAL A 174 -14.64 -6.67 -4.91
N GLU A 175 -15.15 -7.48 -3.98
CA GLU A 175 -15.66 -6.99 -2.69
C GLU A 175 -14.56 -6.28 -1.88
N LEU A 176 -13.40 -6.94 -1.73
CA LEU A 176 -12.25 -6.42 -0.97
C LEU A 176 -11.68 -5.16 -1.63
N PHE A 177 -11.55 -5.17 -2.95
CA PHE A 177 -11.14 -4.03 -3.76
C PHE A 177 -12.05 -2.82 -3.51
N ASN A 178 -13.37 -3.00 -3.54
CA ASN A 178 -14.30 -1.90 -3.29
C ASN A 178 -14.17 -1.33 -1.87
N LYS A 179 -13.94 -2.19 -0.86
CA LYS A 179 -13.68 -1.74 0.52
C LYS A 179 -12.38 -0.94 0.62
N ALA A 180 -11.30 -1.40 -0.02
CA ALA A 180 -10.02 -0.69 -0.07
C ALA A 180 -10.13 0.65 -0.84
N PHE A 181 -10.84 0.65 -1.96
CA PHE A 181 -11.09 1.86 -2.75
C PHE A 181 -11.85 2.92 -1.95
N GLN A 182 -12.88 2.51 -1.19
CA GLN A 182 -13.61 3.39 -0.29
C GLN A 182 -12.72 3.94 0.83
N PHE A 183 -11.86 3.10 1.41
CA PHE A 183 -10.88 3.52 2.42
C PHE A 183 -9.97 4.63 1.88
N ILE A 184 -9.38 4.44 0.71
CA ILE A 184 -8.48 5.42 0.04
C ILE A 184 -9.24 6.68 -0.42
N SER A 185 -10.52 6.54 -0.78
CA SER A 185 -11.37 7.65 -1.21
C SER A 185 -11.78 8.58 -0.07
N SER A 186 -11.75 8.12 1.19
CA SER A 186 -12.04 8.94 2.36
C SER A 186 -11.09 10.14 2.46
N ALA A 187 -11.63 11.36 2.60
CA ALA A 187 -10.84 12.57 2.73
C ALA A 187 -9.91 12.53 3.95
N THR A 188 -10.41 12.02 5.08
CA THR A 188 -9.64 11.92 6.33
C THR A 188 -8.49 10.92 6.19
N HIS A 189 -8.73 9.75 5.62
CA HIS A 189 -7.67 8.75 5.42
C HIS A 189 -6.65 9.24 4.39
N TRP A 190 -7.11 9.87 3.30
CA TRP A 190 -6.22 10.41 2.28
C TRP A 190 -5.30 11.51 2.83
N GLN A 191 -5.81 12.38 3.69
CA GLN A 191 -4.98 13.38 4.38
C GLN A 191 -3.92 12.72 5.28
N ALA A 192 -4.28 11.65 6.00
CA ALA A 192 -3.33 10.92 6.83
C ALA A 192 -2.24 10.22 6.00
N ILE A 193 -2.63 9.56 4.90
CA ILE A 193 -1.72 8.95 3.93
C ILE A 193 -0.76 10.01 3.37
N GLY A 194 -1.28 11.17 2.94
CA GLY A 194 -0.44 12.25 2.41
C GLY A 194 0.58 12.77 3.43
N ARG A 195 0.19 12.95 4.69
CA ARG A 195 1.12 13.33 5.77
C ARG A 195 2.22 12.30 5.98
N LEU A 196 1.85 11.02 6.02
CA LEU A 196 2.82 9.94 6.21
C LEU A 196 3.75 9.82 4.99
N ALA A 197 3.24 9.98 3.77
CA ALA A 197 4.06 10.01 2.56
C ALA A 197 5.08 11.17 2.61
N ASP A 198 4.65 12.39 2.96
CA ASP A 198 5.56 13.53 3.13
C ASP A 198 6.57 13.30 4.27
N TYR A 199 6.18 12.60 5.34
CA TYR A 199 7.09 12.20 6.41
C TYR A 199 8.13 11.19 5.91
N ILE A 200 7.72 10.14 5.18
CA ILE A 200 8.62 9.16 4.55
C ILE A 200 9.65 9.88 3.66
N LEU A 201 9.20 10.84 2.85
CA LEU A 201 10.06 11.58 1.92
C LEU A 201 11.04 12.54 2.61
N SER A 202 10.67 13.07 3.78
CA SER A 202 11.49 14.04 4.52
C SER A 202 12.32 13.41 5.64
N ASN A 203 12.03 12.16 5.98
CA ASN A 203 12.78 11.42 6.99
C ASN A 203 14.20 11.15 6.52
N LYS A 204 15.16 11.35 7.42
CA LYS A 204 16.59 11.09 7.17
C LYS A 204 17.04 9.76 7.73
N GLU A 205 16.23 9.15 8.59
CA GLU A 205 16.49 7.84 9.15
C GLU A 205 16.07 6.74 8.17
N ASN A 206 16.77 5.63 8.21
CA ASN A 206 16.47 4.47 7.35
C ASN A 206 15.29 3.63 7.87
N ILE A 207 14.75 3.94 9.06
CA ILE A 207 13.64 3.22 9.67
C ILE A 207 12.69 4.24 10.28
N ILE A 208 11.39 4.08 10.00
CA ILE A 208 10.30 4.72 10.73
C ILE A 208 9.62 3.63 11.53
N SER A 209 9.60 3.78 12.86
CA SER A 209 8.93 2.83 13.76
C SER A 209 7.41 2.88 13.62
N CYS A 210 6.74 1.82 14.11
CA CYS A 210 5.29 1.75 14.21
C CYS A 210 4.71 2.98 14.93
N GLU A 211 5.33 3.32 16.07
CA GLU A 211 4.91 4.40 16.96
C GLU A 211 5.03 5.77 16.27
N GLU A 212 6.12 6.01 15.55
CA GLU A 212 6.31 7.24 14.77
C GLU A 212 5.28 7.36 13.66
N ALA A 213 5.06 6.28 12.89
CA ALA A 213 4.05 6.27 11.84
C ALA A 213 2.64 6.55 12.40
N ILE A 214 2.29 5.92 13.54
CA ILE A 214 1.01 6.14 14.23
C ILE A 214 0.84 7.61 14.63
N VAL A 215 1.88 8.24 15.20
CA VAL A 215 1.82 9.66 15.57
C VAL A 215 1.49 10.52 14.36
N VAL A 216 2.15 10.30 13.22
CA VAL A 216 1.91 11.07 11.97
C VAL A 216 0.49 10.82 11.42
N LEU A 217 0.00 9.58 11.52
CA LEU A 217 -1.34 9.20 11.07
C LEU A 217 -2.43 9.83 11.94
N ASP A 218 -2.25 9.86 13.26
CA ASP A 218 -3.20 10.43 14.22
C ASP A 218 -3.18 11.98 14.28
N GLU A 219 -2.14 12.64 13.74
CA GLU A 219 -2.04 14.10 13.77
C GLU A 219 -3.25 14.79 13.10
N SER A 220 -4.03 15.53 13.89
CA SER A 220 -5.19 16.28 13.43
C SER A 220 -4.77 17.61 12.77
N GLY A 221 -4.16 17.55 11.59
CA GLY A 221 -4.13 18.65 10.59
C GLY A 221 -3.72 20.07 11.00
N THR A 222 -3.14 20.31 12.19
CA THR A 222 -2.61 21.63 12.54
C THR A 222 -1.20 21.79 11.98
N PRO A 223 -0.95 22.77 11.09
CA PRO A 223 0.38 22.98 10.54
C PRO A 223 1.36 23.33 11.67
N ARG A 224 2.46 22.56 11.79
CA ARG A 224 3.59 22.91 12.66
C ARG A 224 4.17 24.24 12.16
N THR A 225 3.76 25.33 12.79
CA THR A 225 4.44 26.62 12.65
C THR A 225 5.81 26.46 13.30
N LYS A 226 6.85 26.36 12.48
CA LYS A 226 8.23 26.36 12.97
C LYS A 226 8.50 27.72 13.63
N CYS A 227 8.89 27.71 14.91
CA CYS A 227 9.50 28.85 15.59
C CYS A 227 10.89 29.15 15.01
#